data_AF-A0A7S1DAM8-F1
#
_entry.id   AF-A0A7S1DAM8-F1
#
_cell.length_a   1.000
_cell.length_b   1.000
_cell.length_c   1.000
_cell.angle_alpha   90.00
_cell.angle_beta   90.00
_cell.angle_gamma   90.00
#
_symmetry.space_group_name_H-M   'P 1'
#
loop_
_entity.id
_entity.type
_entity.pdbx_description
1 polymer ?
#
loop_
_entity_poly.entity_id
_entity_poly.type
_entity_poly.pdbx_seq_one_letter_code
_entity_poly.pdbx_strand_id
1 'polypeptide(L)'
;HGWKLFYSNNTGFLDLPTPWTMFYLACTTGLEPGVWIKLVFPLMLGAGITLGSFGGFHVMQIWTGRTTLEHKVMLLDLQDEAFVQLQNNNNNSNKYTCTKIVKPKNTRPKSPFDQGGIANFRQALGSNFLLCLLPVHVAPPPPFVPTKYDKSS
;
A
#
# COMPACT_ATOMS: atom_id res chain seq x y z
N HIS A 1 -14.31 14.79 -29.40
CA HIS A 1 -15.64 14.13 -29.33
C HIS A 1 -15.39 12.62 -29.43
N GLY A 2 -14.99 11.88 -28.41
CA GLY A 2 -15.46 11.78 -27.01
C GLY A 2 -15.76 10.29 -26.80
N TRP A 3 -15.23 9.67 -25.73
CA TRP A 3 -15.43 8.24 -25.44
C TRP A 3 -16.94 7.93 -25.28
N LYS A 4 -17.50 7.15 -26.21
CA LYS A 4 -18.89 6.65 -26.14
C LYS A 4 -18.91 5.37 -25.31
N LEU A 5 -19.08 5.55 -23.99
CA LEU A 5 -18.96 4.45 -23.02
C LEU A 5 -20.24 3.59 -22.89
N PHE A 6 -21.36 3.95 -23.52
CA PHE A 6 -22.60 3.18 -23.47
C PHE A 6 -23.34 3.32 -24.83
N TYR A 7 -23.29 2.27 -25.64
CA TYR A 7 -23.73 2.25 -27.03
C TYR A 7 -25.26 2.11 -27.20
N SER A 8 -25.82 2.87 -28.15
CA SER A 8 -27.07 2.55 -28.86
C SER A 8 -26.84 2.80 -30.37
N ASN A 9 -26.52 1.74 -31.11
CA ASN A 9 -26.42 1.62 -32.58
C ASN A 9 -25.75 2.75 -33.40
N ASN A 10 -24.53 2.47 -33.87
CA ASN A 10 -24.20 2.14 -35.27
C ASN A 10 -22.78 2.59 -35.64
N THR A 11 -21.96 1.56 -35.87
CA THR A 11 -20.66 1.47 -36.55
C THR A 11 -19.43 2.17 -35.94
N GLY A 12 -18.53 1.36 -35.37
CA GLY A 12 -17.15 1.74 -35.06
C GLY A 12 -16.42 0.77 -34.13
N PHE A 13 -15.63 -0.15 -34.74
CA PHE A 13 -14.80 -1.21 -34.13
C PHE A 13 -15.55 -2.29 -33.31
N LEU A 14 -16.06 -3.27 -34.06
CA LEU A 14 -16.68 -4.54 -33.63
C LEU A 14 -18.05 -4.44 -32.95
N ASP A 15 -19.06 -5.09 -33.54
CA ASP A 15 -20.34 -5.50 -32.95
C ASP A 15 -20.12 -6.51 -31.80
N LEU A 16 -19.34 -6.13 -30.80
CA LEU A 16 -19.19 -6.94 -29.61
C LEU A 16 -20.39 -6.65 -28.69
N PRO A 17 -21.11 -7.69 -28.24
CA PRO A 17 -22.16 -7.54 -27.25
C PRO A 17 -21.61 -6.82 -26.01
N THR A 18 -22.51 -6.21 -25.22
CA THR A 18 -22.09 -5.58 -23.96
C THR A 18 -21.28 -6.58 -23.11
N PRO A 19 -20.28 -6.14 -22.34
CA PRO A 19 -19.40 -7.04 -21.59
C PRO A 19 -20.17 -8.02 -20.69
N TRP A 20 -21.33 -7.59 -20.15
CA TRP A 20 -22.19 -8.44 -19.33
C TRP A 20 -22.87 -9.55 -20.13
N THR A 21 -23.37 -9.26 -21.33
CA THR A 21 -23.93 -10.28 -22.24
C THR A 21 -22.86 -11.26 -22.71
N MET A 22 -21.64 -10.80 -22.98
CA MET A 22 -20.51 -11.69 -23.34
C MET A 22 -20.16 -12.63 -22.19
N PHE A 23 -20.14 -12.10 -20.96
CA PHE A 23 -19.90 -12.90 -19.75
C PHE A 23 -21.01 -13.93 -19.50
N TYR A 24 -22.28 -13.51 -19.58
CA TYR A 24 -23.41 -14.42 -19.45
C TYR A 24 -23.39 -15.51 -20.52
N LEU A 25 -23.18 -15.13 -21.79
CA LEU A 25 -23.08 -16.07 -22.90
C LEU A 25 -21.94 -17.06 -22.65
N ALA A 26 -20.75 -16.59 -22.28
CA ALA A 26 -19.60 -17.43 -21.92
C ALA A 26 -19.87 -18.43 -20.79
N CYS A 27 -20.65 -18.03 -19.78
CA CYS A 27 -21.08 -18.92 -18.69
C CYS A 27 -22.14 -19.94 -19.13
N THR A 28 -23.04 -19.57 -20.05
CA THR A 28 -24.15 -20.42 -20.49
C THR A 28 -23.81 -21.37 -21.65
N THR A 29 -22.97 -20.95 -22.59
CA THR A 29 -22.61 -21.75 -23.77
C THR A 29 -21.45 -22.70 -23.53
N GLY A 30 -20.86 -22.65 -22.33
CA GLY A 30 -19.72 -23.50 -21.96
C GLY A 30 -18.49 -23.13 -22.77
N LEU A 31 -17.82 -22.04 -22.40
CA LEU A 31 -16.50 -21.74 -22.93
C LEU A 31 -15.53 -22.92 -22.69
N GLU A 32 -14.76 -23.24 -23.72
CA GLU A 32 -13.72 -24.27 -23.65
C GLU A 32 -12.77 -23.94 -22.47
N PRO A 33 -12.44 -24.90 -21.59
CA PRO A 33 -11.62 -24.65 -20.39
C PRO A 33 -10.30 -23.93 -20.68
N GLY A 34 -9.72 -24.15 -21.87
CA GLY A 34 -8.50 -23.48 -22.32
C GLY A 34 -8.65 -21.97 -22.50
N VAL A 35 -9.84 -21.48 -22.88
CA VAL A 35 -10.12 -20.04 -23.00
C VAL A 35 -10.27 -19.40 -21.63
N TRP A 36 -10.96 -20.07 -20.70
CA TRP A 36 -11.09 -19.63 -19.32
C TRP A 36 -9.72 -19.48 -18.64
N ILE A 37 -8.84 -20.47 -18.79
CA ILE A 37 -7.49 -20.40 -18.22
C ILE A 37 -6.72 -19.23 -18.82
N LYS A 38 -6.73 -19.05 -20.14
CA LYS A 38 -5.98 -17.96 -20.81
C LYS A 38 -6.45 -16.56 -20.43
N LEU A 39 -7.71 -16.39 -20.05
CA LEU A 39 -8.29 -15.07 -19.72
C LEU A 39 -8.36 -14.82 -18.22
N VAL A 40 -8.88 -15.77 -17.45
CA VAL A 40 -9.06 -15.62 -15.99
C VAL A 40 -7.75 -15.72 -15.24
N PHE A 41 -6.83 -16.60 -15.66
CA PHE A 41 -5.56 -16.75 -14.96
C PHE A 41 -4.72 -15.46 -14.92
N PRO A 42 -4.42 -14.76 -16.04
CA PRO A 42 -3.65 -13.52 -15.96
C PRO A 42 -4.38 -12.42 -15.20
N LEU A 43 -5.71 -12.38 -15.27
CA LEU A 43 -6.51 -11.41 -14.51
C LEU A 43 -6.45 -11.69 -13.00
N MET A 44 -6.63 -12.94 -12.59
CA MET A 44 -6.49 -13.38 -11.20
C MET A 44 -5.07 -13.21 -10.68
N LEU A 45 -4.07 -13.47 -11.53
CA LEU A 45 -2.66 -13.24 -11.21
C LEU A 45 -2.39 -11.75 -10.97
N GLY A 46 -2.87 -10.88 -11.87
CA GLY A 46 -2.76 -9.44 -11.72
C GLY A 46 -3.42 -8.95 -10.44
N ALA A 47 -4.67 -9.36 -10.21
CA ALA A 47 -5.39 -9.05 -8.97
C ALA A 47 -4.65 -9.56 -7.72
N GLY A 48 -4.12 -10.78 -7.77
CA GLY A 48 -3.34 -11.38 -6.68
C GLY A 48 -2.05 -10.62 -6.38
N ILE A 49 -1.32 -10.17 -7.39
CA ILE A 49 -0.11 -9.34 -7.22
C ILE A 49 -0.48 -7.97 -6.63
N THR A 50 -1.54 -7.33 -7.12
CA THR A 50 -1.99 -6.02 -6.60
C THR A 50 -2.46 -6.13 -5.16
N LEU A 51 -3.32 -7.10 -4.84
CA LEU A 51 -3.79 -7.33 -3.47
C LEU A 51 -2.67 -7.78 -2.54
N GLY A 52 -1.75 -8.62 -3.02
CA GLY A 52 -0.59 -9.08 -2.26
C GLY A 52 0.38 -7.95 -1.91
N SER A 53 0.67 -7.06 -2.86
CA SER A 53 1.53 -5.89 -2.60
C SER A 53 0.87 -4.89 -1.63
N PHE A 54 -0.44 -4.64 -1.79
CA PHE A 54 -1.21 -3.82 -0.86
C PHE A 54 -1.26 -4.44 0.55
N GLY A 55 -1.50 -5.75 0.65
CA GLY A 55 -1.49 -6.49 1.91
C GLY A 55 -0.12 -6.43 2.60
N GLY A 56 0.95 -6.67 1.85
CA GLY A 56 2.32 -6.59 2.38
C GLY A 56 2.67 -5.18 2.90
N PHE A 57 2.23 -4.14 2.20
CA PHE A 57 2.40 -2.76 2.65
C PHE A 57 1.69 -2.50 4.00
N HIS A 58 0.46 -2.98 4.16
CA HIS A 58 -0.26 -2.84 5.43
C HIS A 58 0.33 -3.70 6.57
N VAL A 59 0.81 -4.90 6.27
CA VAL A 59 1.55 -5.73 7.23
C VAL A 59 2.78 -4.98 7.76
N MET A 60 3.52 -4.30 6.88
CA MET A 60 4.67 -3.49 7.28
C MET A 60 4.30 -2.26 8.12
N GLN A 61 3.18 -1.61 7.80
CA GLN A 61 2.64 -0.52 8.60
C GLN A 61 2.27 -0.96 10.01
N ILE A 62 1.53 -2.08 10.13
CA ILE A 62 1.20 -2.68 11.42
C ILE A 62 2.49 -3.03 12.15
N TRP A 63 3.45 -3.68 11.50
CA TRP A 63 4.72 -4.05 12.12
C TRP A 63 5.44 -2.87 12.75
N THR A 64 5.40 -1.70 12.11
CA THR A 64 6.07 -0.48 12.57
C THR A 64 5.20 0.44 13.44
N GLY A 65 3.97 0.03 13.76
CA GLY A 65 3.04 0.83 14.56
C GLY A 65 2.74 2.17 13.90
N ARG A 66 2.48 2.17 12.59
CA ARG A 66 2.19 3.36 11.81
C ARG A 66 0.93 3.21 10.99
N THR A 67 0.25 4.33 10.79
CA THR A 67 -0.84 4.45 9.82
C THR A 67 -0.31 4.87 8.45
N THR A 68 -1.12 4.67 7.40
CA THR A 68 -0.81 5.19 6.06
C THR A 68 -0.60 6.71 6.05
N LEU A 69 -1.34 7.45 6.88
CA LEU A 69 -1.22 8.90 6.97
C LEU A 69 0.14 9.30 7.55
N GLU A 70 0.54 8.69 8.66
CA GLU A 70 1.85 8.94 9.29
C GLU A 70 3.00 8.55 8.37
N HIS A 71 2.86 7.45 7.63
CA HIS A 71 3.85 7.07 6.63
C HIS A 71 3.98 8.11 5.52
N LYS A 72 2.86 8.66 5.04
CA LYS A 72 2.86 9.71 4.02
C LYS A 72 3.52 11.00 4.51
N VAL A 73 3.19 11.45 5.72
CA VAL A 73 3.80 12.65 6.33
C VAL A 73 5.31 12.47 6.46
N MET A 74 5.76 11.31 6.99
CA MET A 74 7.18 11.02 7.09
C MET A 74 7.90 11.04 5.73
N LEU A 75 7.27 10.52 4.66
CA LEU A 75 7.87 10.55 3.33
C LEU A 75 8.03 11.98 2.80
N LEU A 76 7.06 12.85 3.08
CA LEU A 76 7.14 14.27 2.72
C LEU A 76 8.27 14.96 3.50
N ASP A 77 8.37 14.73 4.81
CA ASP A 77 9.44 15.29 5.63
C ASP A 77 10.83 14.84 5.13
N LEU A 78 10.98 13.55 4.78
CA LEU A 78 12.22 13.03 4.22
C LEU A 78 12.56 13.63 2.85
N GLN A 79 11.55 13.91 2.03
CA GLN A 79 11.74 14.54 0.72
C GLN A 79 12.20 16.00 0.89
N ASP A 80 11.59 16.73 1.83
CA ASP A 80 11.96 18.11 2.15
C ASP A 80 13.38 18.18 2.73
N GLU A 81 13.74 17.27 3.65
CA GLU A 81 15.10 17.15 4.18
C GLU A 81 16.12 16.87 3.07
N ALA A 82 15.81 15.95 2.16
CA ALA A 82 16.68 15.62 1.03
C ALA A 82 16.86 16.83 0.09
N PHE A 83 15.79 17.59 -0.15
CA PHE A 83 15.85 18.80 -0.98
C PHE A 83 16.73 19.88 -0.34
N VAL A 84 16.57 20.14 0.96
CA VAL A 84 17.40 21.10 1.71
C VAL A 84 18.87 20.67 1.70
N GLN A 85 19.17 19.38 1.85
CA GLN A 85 20.54 18.86 1.75
C GLN A 85 21.15 19.09 0.36
N LEU A 86 20.38 18.84 -0.71
CA LEU A 86 20.84 19.10 -2.07
C LEU A 86 21.12 20.59 -2.30
N GLN A 87 20.25 21.48 -1.82
CA GLN A 87 20.44 22.93 -1.92
C GLN A 87 21.68 23.39 -1.16
N ASN A 88 21.88 22.90 0.07
CA ASN A 88 23.05 23.23 0.88
C ASN A 88 24.36 22.71 0.26
N ASN A 89 24.35 21.51 -0.34
CA ASN A 89 25.52 20.98 -1.05
C ASN A 89 25.87 21.81 -2.29
N ASN A 90 24.86 22.27 -3.05
CA ASN A 90 25.08 23.12 -4.21
C ASN A 90 25.68 24.48 -3.81
N ASN A 91 25.19 25.09 -2.73
CA ASN A 91 25.72 26.36 -2.21
C ASN A 91 27.13 26.24 -1.61
N ASN A 92 27.52 25.07 -1.08
CA ASN A 92 28.84 24.82 -0.49
C ASN A 92 29.90 24.35 -1.49
N SER A 93 29.54 24.07 -2.75
CA SER A 93 30.48 23.64 -3.80
C SER A 93 31.53 24.71 -4.18
N ASN A 94 31.41 25.94 -3.68
CA ASN A 94 32.40 27.02 -3.85
C ASN A 94 33.37 27.19 -2.68
N LYS A 95 33.34 26.32 -1.65
CA LYS A 95 34.20 26.44 -0.47
C LYS A 95 34.96 25.13 -0.22
N TYR A 96 36.17 25.04 -0.77
CA TYR A 96 37.11 23.93 -0.53
C TYR A 96 37.46 23.85 0.97
N THR A 97 36.71 23.06 1.71
CA THR A 97 37.05 22.70 3.08
C THR A 97 36.82 21.21 3.24
N CYS A 98 37.91 20.48 3.52
CA CYS A 98 37.91 19.06 3.84
C CYS A 98 37.12 18.85 5.14
N THR A 99 35.81 18.72 5.00
CA THR A 99 34.90 18.47 6.10
C THR A 99 34.65 16.97 6.09
N LYS A 100 35.03 16.28 7.18
CA LYS A 100 34.71 14.86 7.39
C LYS A 100 33.25 14.64 6.99
N ILE A 101 33.01 13.73 6.05
CA ILE A 101 31.67 13.28 5.69
C ILE A 101 31.10 12.60 6.94
N VAL A 102 30.44 13.39 7.79
CA VAL A 102 29.58 12.86 8.85
C VAL A 102 28.44 12.20 8.10
N LYS A 103 28.51 10.87 7.97
CA LYS A 103 27.41 10.09 7.40
C LYS A 103 26.14 10.52 8.14
N PRO A 104 25.09 10.96 7.43
CA PRO A 104 23.83 11.25 8.10
C PRO A 104 23.45 10.00 8.87
N LYS A 105 23.35 10.13 10.20
CA LYS A 105 22.93 9.05 11.07
C LYS A 105 21.55 8.67 10.55
N ASN A 106 21.45 7.48 9.96
CA ASN A 106 20.27 6.98 9.25
C ASN A 106 19.18 6.59 10.27
N THR A 107 18.85 7.52 11.17
CA THR A 107 17.78 7.37 12.14
C THR A 107 16.51 7.80 11.44
N ARG A 108 15.94 6.88 10.66
CA ARG A 108 14.52 6.98 10.32
C ARG A 108 13.75 7.25 11.62
N PRO A 109 12.95 8.31 11.72
CA PRO A 109 12.25 8.65 12.96
C PRO A 109 11.41 7.45 13.40
N LYS A 110 11.69 6.84 14.55
CA LYS A 110 10.88 5.73 15.07
C LYS A 110 9.46 6.23 15.33
N SER A 111 8.44 5.41 15.04
CA SER A 111 7.06 5.79 15.38
C SER A 111 6.94 5.89 16.90
N PRO A 112 6.33 6.95 17.45
CA PRO A 112 6.08 7.02 18.89
C PRO A 112 5.08 5.94 19.35
N PHE A 113 4.32 5.35 18.43
CA PHE A 113 3.36 4.27 18.69
C PHE A 113 3.92 2.87 18.43
N ASP A 114 5.20 2.76 18.05
CA ASP A 114 5.85 1.47 17.86
C ASP A 114 6.13 0.81 19.22
N GLN A 115 5.36 -0.22 19.54
CA GLN A 115 5.51 -1.05 20.74
C GLN A 115 6.32 -2.34 20.45
N GLY A 116 6.88 -2.45 19.24
CA GLY A 116 7.48 -3.67 18.71
C GLY A 116 6.48 -4.50 17.90
N GLY A 117 7.00 -5.23 16.89
CA GLY A 117 6.18 -5.91 15.88
C GLY A 117 5.02 -6.72 16.45
N ILE A 118 5.29 -7.62 17.40
CA ILE A 118 4.24 -8.50 17.97
C ILE A 118 3.17 -7.69 18.72
N ALA A 119 3.56 -6.66 19.48
CA ALA A 119 2.61 -5.83 20.22
C ALA A 119 1.74 -5.00 19.28
N ASN A 120 2.34 -4.42 18.24
CA ASN A 120 1.60 -3.69 17.22
C ASN A 120 0.60 -4.59 16.46
N PHE A 121 0.99 -5.83 16.15
CA PHE A 121 0.09 -6.82 15.54
C PHE A 121 -1.08 -7.17 16.45
N ARG A 122 -0.83 -7.38 17.75
CA ARG A 122 -1.91 -7.61 18.74
C ARG A 122 -2.83 -6.39 18.89
N GLN A 123 -2.30 -5.18 18.78
CA GLN A 123 -3.09 -3.96 18.80
C GLN A 123 -4.00 -3.84 17.56
N ALA A 124 -3.49 -4.23 16.38
CA ALA A 124 -4.24 -4.12 15.13
C ALA A 124 -5.26 -5.25 14.92
N LEU A 125 -4.89 -6.48 15.30
CA LEU A 125 -5.66 -7.70 15.03
C LEU A 125 -6.43 -8.20 16.27
N GLY A 126 -6.12 -7.68 17.46
CA GLY A 126 -6.64 -8.16 18.72
C GLY A 126 -5.86 -9.36 19.27
N SER A 127 -6.32 -9.88 20.41
CA SER A 127 -5.67 -10.99 21.13
C SER A 127 -5.82 -12.34 20.44
N ASN A 128 -6.83 -12.49 19.57
CA ASN A 128 -7.13 -13.74 18.89
C ASN A 128 -7.15 -13.53 17.37
N PHE A 129 -6.04 -13.89 16.72
CA PHE A 129 -5.85 -13.78 15.27
C PHE A 129 -6.93 -14.51 14.45
N LEU A 130 -7.48 -15.62 14.96
CA LEU A 130 -8.51 -16.37 14.25
C LEU A 130 -9.80 -15.57 14.08
N LEU A 131 -10.09 -14.67 15.02
CA LEU A 131 -11.27 -13.79 14.92
C LEU A 131 -11.12 -12.76 13.80
N CYS A 132 -9.89 -12.45 13.35
CA CYS A 132 -9.65 -11.54 12.23
C CYS A 132 -10.06 -12.13 10.87
N LEU A 133 -10.16 -13.46 10.78
CA LEU A 133 -10.60 -14.15 9.57
C LEU A 133 -12.12 -14.17 9.44
N LEU A 134 -12.84 -13.77 10.49
CA LEU A 134 -14.29 -13.75 10.52
C LEU A 134 -14.78 -12.30 10.52
N PRO A 135 -15.88 -11.99 9.82
CA PRO A 135 -16.49 -10.65 9.85
C PRO A 135 -17.29 -10.45 11.14
N VAL A 136 -16.67 -10.67 12.29
CA VAL A 136 -17.29 -10.53 13.62
C VAL A 136 -16.82 -9.23 14.24
N HIS A 137 -17.74 -8.47 14.82
CA HIS A 137 -17.40 -7.23 15.51
C HIS A 137 -16.67 -7.55 16.82
N VAL A 138 -15.36 -7.39 16.82
CA VAL A 138 -14.52 -7.49 18.04
C VAL A 138 -14.26 -6.09 18.54
N ALA A 139 -14.51 -5.85 19.83
CA ALA A 139 -14.19 -4.57 20.45
C ALA A 139 -12.68 -4.28 20.30
N PRO A 140 -12.29 -3.06 19.90
CA PRO A 140 -10.88 -2.73 19.71
C PRO A 140 -10.15 -2.82 21.06
N PRO A 141 -8.86 -3.24 21.06
CA PRO A 141 -8.04 -3.16 22.25
C PRO A 141 -7.91 -1.70 22.72
N PRO A 142 -7.69 -1.47 24.02
CA PRO A 142 -7.53 -0.12 24.55
C PRO A 142 -6.40 0.61 23.81
N PRO A 143 -6.56 1.92 23.50
CA PRO A 143 -5.55 2.66 22.76
C PRO A 143 -4.25 2.73 23.56
N PHE A 144 -3.13 2.45 22.90
CA PHE A 144 -1.82 2.68 23.50
C PHE A 144 -1.48 4.16 23.47
N VAL A 145 -1.15 4.71 24.65
CA VAL A 145 -0.68 6.08 24.81
C VAL A 145 0.79 6.02 25.20
N PRO A 146 1.72 6.46 24.33
CA PRO A 146 3.15 6.40 24.62
C PRO A 146 3.47 7.21 25.88
N THR A 147 4.05 6.58 26.90
CA THR A 147 4.50 7.30 28.09
C THR A 147 5.96 7.75 27.92
N LYS A 148 6.40 8.74 28.72
CA LYS A 148 7.79 9.23 28.66
C LYS A 148 8.83 8.12 28.94
N TYR A 149 8.43 7.04 29.63
CA TYR A 149 9.28 5.91 29.98
C TYR A 149 9.48 4.90 28.83
N ASP A 150 8.62 4.90 27.82
CA ASP A 150 8.70 3.97 26.69
C ASP A 150 9.71 4.42 25.62
N LYS A 151 10.27 5.63 25.73
CA LYS A 151 11.18 6.23 24.75
C LYS A 151 12.66 5.88 24.96
N SER A 152 13.00 5.12 26.00
CA SER A 152 14.40 4.87 26.42
C SER A 152 15.01 3.54 26.00
N SER A 153 14.35 2.76 25.13
CA SER A 153 14.82 1.46 24.63
C SER A 153 15.23 1.44 23.15
#